data_AF-A0A966S5Y8-F1
#
_entry.id   AF-A0A966S5Y8-F1
#
_cell.length_a   1.000
_cell.length_b   1.000
_cell.length_c   1.000
_cell.angle_alpha   90.00
_cell.angle_beta   90.00
_cell.angle_gamma   90.00
#
_symmetry.space_group_name_H-M   'P 1'
#
loop_
_entity.id
_entity.type
_entity.pdbx_description
1 polymer ?
#
loop_
_entity_poly.entity_id
_entity_poly.type
_entity_poly.pdbx_seq_one_letter_code
_entity_poly.pdbx_strand_id
1 'polypeptide(L)'
;VFTSLSPNPQSGDWGGIVICGKAGINTSFNGVTGLYQVEGGIDNATGDGLAGSGDAIAPTPVNDDNSGVLSYVRIEYAGYAYQPDKEINSLTLAAVGSGTTINNIQVTYAKDDAFEWFGGSVNCKNLIAYKTQDDDFDTDNGYSGKVQFGIIFRDSLIADISRSEAFESDNNASGTTATPQTKAIFSNITAIGPRATLTNVGNTLYRGAAHIRRNTGISIFNSIILGWPRGIEIDATTGRSTMLNIEDSTIRLANITLAGNNPLENTFFAGTAGATITNAAQFATWFTTPFYNNDILANVSDAKLIQPFNYAAFDPTPFAGSNGNQKIISGGSFTDSKFTGDTFFDKTATFRGGVAPAGALASWWKGWTVWN
;
A
#
# COMPACT_ATOMS: atom_id res chain seq x y z
N VAL A 1 17.53 11.94 -7.32
CA VAL A 1 16.25 12.69 -7.22
C VAL A 1 15.72 12.82 -8.63
N PHE A 2 14.49 12.41 -8.86
CA PHE A 2 13.74 12.62 -10.10
C PHE A 2 12.63 13.62 -9.80
N THR A 3 12.63 14.74 -10.52
CA THR A 3 11.69 15.84 -10.31
C THR A 3 11.59 16.70 -11.56
N SER A 4 10.57 17.56 -11.58
CA SER A 4 10.34 18.58 -12.60
C SER A 4 11.52 19.55 -12.72
N LEU A 5 11.82 19.99 -13.95
CA LEU A 5 12.77 21.07 -14.20
C LEU A 5 12.16 22.48 -13.98
N SER A 6 10.88 22.54 -13.56
CA SER A 6 10.20 23.80 -13.22
C SER A 6 10.94 24.54 -12.10
N PRO A 7 11.11 25.87 -12.19
CA PRO A 7 11.62 26.68 -11.07
C PRO A 7 10.75 26.61 -9.81
N ASN A 8 9.48 26.24 -9.94
CA ASN A 8 8.54 26.04 -8.85
C ASN A 8 7.76 24.74 -9.09
N PRO A 9 8.37 23.56 -8.81
CA PRO A 9 7.75 22.27 -9.08
C PRO A 9 6.35 22.17 -8.47
N GLN A 10 5.38 21.74 -9.27
CA GLN A 10 4.01 21.47 -8.82
C GLN A 10 3.70 19.99 -8.96
N SER A 11 2.88 19.49 -8.04
CA SER A 11 2.28 18.17 -8.15
C SER A 11 1.60 18.06 -9.51
N GLY A 12 2.00 17.08 -10.32
CA GLY A 12 1.44 16.94 -11.67
C GLY A 12 2.39 17.34 -12.80
N ASP A 13 3.59 17.83 -12.48
CA ASP A 13 4.49 18.41 -13.49
C ASP A 13 5.04 17.37 -14.49
N TRP A 14 5.06 16.09 -14.11
CA TRP A 14 5.55 15.00 -14.95
C TRP A 14 4.92 13.65 -14.53
N GLY A 15 4.87 12.70 -15.46
CA GLY A 15 4.18 11.42 -15.25
C GLY A 15 4.71 10.62 -14.06
N GLY A 16 6.03 10.45 -13.95
CA GLY A 16 6.64 9.57 -12.96
C GLY A 16 7.57 8.56 -13.62
N ILE A 17 7.89 7.50 -12.89
CA ILE A 17 8.70 6.38 -13.38
C ILE A 17 7.77 5.20 -13.63
N VAL A 18 7.77 4.70 -14.87
CA VAL A 18 7.09 3.48 -15.24
C VAL A 18 8.11 2.39 -15.54
N ILE A 19 7.94 1.22 -14.92
CA ILE A 19 8.75 0.03 -15.19
C ILE A 19 7.83 -1.08 -15.68
N CYS A 20 8.01 -1.48 -16.94
CA CYS A 20 7.30 -2.59 -17.56
C CYS A 20 8.16 -3.87 -17.47
N GLY A 21 7.65 -4.89 -16.78
CA GLY A 21 8.28 -6.20 -16.64
C GLY A 21 7.54 -7.30 -17.42
N LYS A 22 7.87 -8.56 -17.10
CA LYS A 22 7.39 -9.75 -17.82
C LYS A 22 6.67 -10.77 -16.94
N ALA A 23 6.47 -10.46 -15.67
CA ALA A 23 5.81 -11.32 -14.70
C ALA A 23 4.30 -11.43 -14.95
N GLY A 24 3.63 -12.33 -14.23
CA GLY A 24 2.20 -12.56 -14.43
C GLY A 24 1.33 -11.35 -14.07
N ILE A 25 0.35 -11.08 -14.92
CA ILE A 25 -0.70 -10.07 -14.74
C ILE A 25 -2.03 -10.68 -15.20
N ASN A 26 -3.16 -10.29 -14.62
CA ASN A 26 -4.45 -10.94 -14.86
C ASN A 26 -5.38 -10.20 -15.84
N THR A 27 -4.80 -9.39 -16.71
CA THR A 27 -5.50 -8.58 -17.72
C THR A 27 -5.44 -9.20 -19.11
N SER A 28 -6.07 -8.55 -20.09
CA SER A 28 -5.89 -8.86 -21.51
C SER A 28 -5.83 -7.57 -22.31
N PHE A 29 -4.92 -7.50 -23.28
CA PHE A 29 -4.79 -6.36 -24.20
C PHE A 29 -4.83 -6.86 -25.64
N ASN A 30 -5.67 -6.25 -26.49
CA ASN A 30 -5.86 -6.66 -27.89
C ASN A 30 -6.12 -8.16 -28.09
N GLY A 31 -6.87 -8.78 -27.17
CA GLY A 31 -7.19 -10.21 -27.20
C GLY A 31 -6.05 -11.13 -26.72
N VAL A 32 -4.92 -10.58 -26.29
CA VAL A 32 -3.79 -11.34 -25.72
C VAL A 32 -3.93 -11.38 -24.21
N THR A 33 -4.13 -12.58 -23.65
CA THR A 33 -4.23 -12.80 -22.20
C THR A 33 -2.86 -12.70 -21.54
N GLY A 34 -2.81 -12.03 -20.38
CA GLY A 34 -1.57 -11.80 -19.64
C GLY A 34 -0.77 -10.60 -20.12
N LEU A 35 -1.30 -9.82 -21.07
CA LEU A 35 -0.72 -8.59 -21.57
C LEU A 35 -1.48 -7.38 -21.02
N TYR A 36 -0.74 -6.31 -20.74
CA TYR A 36 -1.27 -5.05 -20.24
C TYR A 36 -0.61 -3.89 -20.97
N GLN A 37 -1.39 -2.87 -21.31
CA GLN A 37 -0.88 -1.59 -21.79
C GLN A 37 -0.99 -0.62 -20.63
N VAL A 38 0.15 -0.09 -20.18
CA VAL A 38 0.17 0.95 -19.16
C VAL A 38 -0.55 2.19 -19.67
N GLU A 39 -1.29 2.83 -18.77
CA GLU A 39 -2.11 4.00 -19.08
C GLU A 39 -1.27 5.25 -19.37
N GLY A 40 -1.93 6.38 -19.64
CA GLY A 40 -1.24 7.64 -19.91
C GLY A 40 -0.62 7.79 -21.31
N GLY A 41 -0.91 6.86 -22.22
CA GLY A 41 -0.51 6.97 -23.64
C GLY A 41 1.00 6.87 -23.86
N ILE A 42 1.74 6.21 -22.96
CA ILE A 42 3.20 6.06 -23.04
C ILE A 42 3.65 4.97 -24.02
N ASP A 43 2.72 4.10 -24.43
CA ASP A 43 3.02 3.02 -25.36
C ASP A 43 3.27 3.55 -26.77
N ASN A 44 4.17 2.88 -27.49
CA ASN A 44 4.63 3.28 -28.80
C ASN A 44 4.59 2.10 -29.78
N ALA A 45 4.98 2.33 -31.03
CA ALA A 45 4.96 1.28 -32.06
C ALA A 45 5.89 0.09 -31.76
N THR A 46 6.83 0.24 -30.81
CA THR A 46 7.74 -0.82 -30.37
C THR A 46 7.25 -1.57 -29.12
N GLY A 47 6.14 -1.13 -28.51
CA GLY A 47 5.54 -1.80 -27.36
C GLY A 47 6.20 -1.45 -26.02
N ASP A 48 6.89 -0.31 -25.90
CA ASP A 48 7.61 0.05 -24.67
C ASP A 48 6.68 0.34 -23.47
N GLY A 49 5.39 0.58 -23.73
CA GLY A 49 4.35 0.73 -22.70
C GLY A 49 3.59 -0.57 -22.42
N LEU A 50 4.02 -1.71 -23.00
CA LEU A 50 3.42 -3.01 -22.75
C LEU A 50 4.15 -3.74 -21.62
N ALA A 51 3.38 -4.35 -20.74
CA ALA A 51 3.87 -5.15 -19.63
C ALA A 51 3.19 -6.52 -19.58
N GLY A 52 3.89 -7.48 -18.99
CA GLY A 52 3.40 -8.84 -18.80
C GLY A 52 3.88 -9.79 -19.90
N SER A 53 2.98 -10.60 -20.40
CA SER A 53 3.30 -11.75 -21.25
C SER A 53 2.19 -12.08 -22.24
N GLY A 54 2.37 -13.15 -23.01
CA GLY A 54 1.44 -13.61 -24.04
C GLY A 54 1.74 -13.02 -25.43
N ASP A 55 2.69 -12.10 -25.55
CA ASP A 55 3.14 -11.54 -26.82
C ASP A 55 4.41 -12.24 -27.35
N ALA A 56 4.97 -11.73 -28.43
CA ALA A 56 6.19 -12.30 -29.03
C ALA A 56 7.46 -12.06 -28.19
N ILE A 57 7.48 -11.04 -27.33
CA ILE A 57 8.63 -10.65 -26.51
C ILE A 57 8.70 -11.52 -25.24
N ALA A 58 7.55 -11.82 -24.65
CA ALA A 58 7.39 -12.66 -23.46
C ALA A 58 6.19 -13.61 -23.66
N PRO A 59 6.34 -14.75 -24.36
CA PRO A 59 5.23 -15.67 -24.66
C PRO A 59 4.54 -16.27 -23.42
N THR A 60 5.24 -16.30 -22.28
CA THR A 60 4.74 -16.80 -21.00
C THR A 60 5.23 -15.91 -19.86
N PRO A 61 4.51 -15.85 -18.71
CA PRO A 61 4.96 -15.08 -17.56
C PRO A 61 6.36 -15.48 -17.07
N VAL A 62 7.19 -14.49 -16.75
CA VAL A 62 8.51 -14.65 -16.15
C VAL A 62 8.51 -13.98 -14.77
N ASN A 63 8.04 -14.70 -13.74
CA ASN A 63 7.87 -14.11 -12.40
C ASN A 63 9.19 -13.71 -11.72
N ASP A 64 10.33 -14.21 -12.17
CA ASP A 64 11.66 -13.81 -11.72
C ASP A 64 12.36 -12.87 -12.70
N ASP A 65 11.60 -12.17 -13.56
CA ASP A 65 12.19 -11.15 -14.43
C ASP A 65 12.92 -10.08 -13.62
N ASN A 66 13.97 -9.54 -14.24
CA ASN A 66 14.82 -8.52 -13.66
C ASN A 66 14.80 -7.29 -14.56
N SER A 67 14.00 -6.30 -14.16
CA SER A 67 13.90 -4.97 -14.77
C SER A 67 14.92 -3.98 -14.21
N GLY A 68 15.89 -4.45 -13.42
CA GLY A 68 17.01 -3.67 -12.91
C GLY A 68 16.94 -3.36 -11.41
N VAL A 69 17.53 -2.22 -11.04
CA VAL A 69 17.66 -1.77 -9.65
C VAL A 69 17.24 -0.30 -9.54
N LEU A 70 16.26 -0.02 -8.68
CA LEU A 70 15.90 1.33 -8.23
C LEU A 70 16.14 1.40 -6.71
N SER A 71 17.16 2.15 -6.30
CA SER A 71 17.60 2.20 -4.91
C SER A 71 18.03 3.61 -4.49
N TYR A 72 17.60 4.06 -3.31
CA TYR A 72 17.89 5.40 -2.78
C TYR A 72 17.45 6.52 -3.74
N VAL A 73 16.16 6.49 -4.09
CA VAL A 73 15.56 7.43 -5.04
C VAL A 73 14.48 8.25 -4.35
N ARG A 74 14.48 9.56 -4.66
CA ARG A 74 13.34 10.43 -4.40
C ARG A 74 12.65 10.77 -5.71
N ILE A 75 11.34 10.58 -5.75
CA ILE A 75 10.44 10.91 -6.85
C ILE A 75 9.54 12.03 -6.34
N GLU A 76 9.73 13.24 -6.86
CA GLU A 76 9.09 14.43 -6.31
C GLU A 76 8.19 15.07 -7.39
N TYR A 77 6.96 15.42 -7.00
CA TYR A 77 5.99 16.14 -7.84
C TYR A 77 5.53 15.40 -9.11
N ALA A 78 5.57 14.07 -9.07
CA ALA A 78 5.13 13.20 -10.15
C ALA A 78 3.60 12.96 -10.13
N GLY A 79 3.12 12.07 -10.99
CA GLY A 79 1.71 11.80 -11.24
C GLY A 79 1.20 12.69 -12.38
N TYR A 80 0.37 12.17 -13.29
CA TYR A 80 -0.18 12.97 -14.38
C TYR A 80 -1.52 12.45 -14.87
N ALA A 81 -2.54 13.30 -14.76
CA ALA A 81 -3.86 13.01 -15.33
C ALA A 81 -3.86 13.25 -16.84
N TYR A 82 -3.59 12.20 -17.62
CA TYR A 82 -3.53 12.30 -19.08
C TYR A 82 -4.92 12.44 -19.70
N GLN A 83 -5.87 11.61 -19.27
CA GLN A 83 -7.30 11.70 -19.56
C GLN A 83 -8.08 11.23 -18.31
N PRO A 84 -9.40 11.50 -18.21
CA PRO A 84 -10.20 10.94 -17.13
C PRO A 84 -10.08 9.41 -17.11
N ASP A 85 -9.77 8.85 -15.93
CA ASP A 85 -9.59 7.41 -15.68
C ASP A 85 -8.44 6.78 -16.52
N LYS A 86 -7.44 7.61 -16.86
CA LYS A 86 -6.21 7.22 -17.59
C LYS A 86 -5.02 8.02 -17.09
N GLU A 87 -4.65 7.80 -15.85
CA GLU A 87 -3.60 8.54 -15.20
C GLU A 87 -2.25 7.78 -15.18
N ILE A 88 -1.15 8.52 -14.94
CA ILE A 88 0.18 7.94 -14.68
C ILE A 88 0.53 8.25 -13.23
N ASN A 89 1.11 7.27 -12.55
CA ASN A 89 1.45 7.34 -11.13
C ASN A 89 2.91 7.71 -10.92
N SER A 90 3.26 8.04 -9.67
CA SER A 90 4.63 8.45 -9.35
C SER A 90 5.65 7.34 -9.58
N LEU A 91 5.37 6.13 -9.08
CA LEU A 91 6.10 4.92 -9.41
C LEU A 91 5.11 3.82 -9.82
N THR A 92 4.98 3.60 -11.13
CA THR A 92 4.18 2.53 -11.70
C THR A 92 5.05 1.29 -11.94
N LEU A 93 4.67 0.17 -11.34
CA LEU A 93 5.34 -1.12 -11.47
C LEU A 93 4.40 -2.10 -12.18
N ALA A 94 4.49 -2.15 -13.51
CA ALA A 94 3.63 -2.99 -14.33
C ALA A 94 4.32 -4.32 -14.63
N ALA A 95 3.76 -5.42 -14.11
CA ALA A 95 4.21 -6.79 -14.29
C ALA A 95 5.71 -7.01 -13.97
N VAL A 96 6.24 -6.27 -12.98
CA VAL A 96 7.67 -6.34 -12.61
C VAL A 96 7.95 -7.62 -11.82
N GLY A 97 9.01 -8.33 -12.18
CA GLY A 97 9.39 -9.61 -11.59
C GLY A 97 10.22 -9.50 -10.31
N SER A 98 10.24 -10.60 -9.56
CA SER A 98 10.94 -10.74 -8.28
C SER A 98 12.48 -10.71 -8.38
N GLY A 99 13.05 -10.78 -9.59
CA GLY A 99 14.47 -10.55 -9.83
C GLY A 99 14.87 -9.06 -9.79
N THR A 100 13.89 -8.15 -9.84
CA THR A 100 14.09 -6.71 -9.77
C THR A 100 14.29 -6.24 -8.33
N THR A 101 15.18 -5.28 -8.11
CA THR A 101 15.40 -4.68 -6.78
C THR A 101 14.80 -3.29 -6.71
N ILE A 102 13.77 -3.11 -5.87
CA ILE A 102 13.19 -1.79 -5.55
C ILE A 102 13.33 -1.56 -4.04
N ASN A 103 14.13 -0.58 -3.63
CA ASN A 103 14.22 -0.24 -2.21
C ASN A 103 14.59 1.22 -1.94
N ASN A 104 14.31 1.71 -0.74
CA ASN A 104 14.67 3.06 -0.32
C ASN A 104 14.16 4.10 -1.32
N ILE A 105 12.84 4.08 -1.54
CA ILE A 105 12.15 5.01 -2.43
C ILE A 105 11.29 5.94 -1.59
N GLN A 106 11.40 7.24 -1.85
CA GLN A 106 10.51 8.23 -1.30
C GLN A 106 9.77 8.92 -2.44
N VAL A 107 8.45 8.92 -2.36
CA VAL A 107 7.57 9.68 -3.24
C VAL A 107 7.01 10.84 -2.45
N THR A 108 7.09 12.06 -3.00
CA THR A 108 6.59 13.27 -2.35
C THR A 108 5.73 14.11 -3.28
N TYR A 109 4.62 14.65 -2.78
CA TYR A 109 3.76 15.58 -3.53
C TYR A 109 3.23 15.02 -4.85
N ALA A 110 2.97 13.71 -4.89
CA ALA A 110 2.37 13.04 -6.04
C ALA A 110 0.98 13.61 -6.36
N LYS A 111 0.67 13.76 -7.64
CA LYS A 111 -0.66 14.19 -8.13
C LYS A 111 -1.66 13.04 -8.19
N ASP A 112 -1.11 11.86 -8.33
CA ASP A 112 -1.78 10.58 -8.42
C ASP A 112 -1.12 9.62 -7.41
N ASP A 113 -1.27 8.32 -7.59
CA ASP A 113 -0.74 7.33 -6.67
C ASP A 113 0.76 7.45 -6.43
N ALA A 114 1.16 7.18 -5.19
CA ALA A 114 2.58 7.20 -4.82
C ALA A 114 3.29 5.96 -5.40
N PHE A 115 2.72 4.78 -5.16
CA PHE A 115 3.20 3.52 -5.69
C PHE A 115 2.00 2.72 -6.18
N GLU A 116 2.02 2.34 -7.45
CA GLU A 116 1.00 1.45 -8.00
C GLU A 116 1.65 0.22 -8.63
N TRP A 117 1.14 -0.95 -8.24
CA TRP A 117 1.53 -2.23 -8.81
C TRP A 117 0.41 -2.79 -9.66
N PHE A 118 0.66 -2.92 -10.97
CA PHE A 118 -0.21 -3.65 -11.88
C PHE A 118 0.37 -5.05 -12.11
N GLY A 119 -0.19 -6.06 -11.47
CA GLY A 119 0.34 -7.42 -11.59
C GLY A 119 1.79 -7.54 -11.08
N GLY A 120 2.46 -8.62 -11.46
CA GLY A 120 3.86 -8.85 -11.13
C GLY A 120 4.11 -9.46 -9.74
N SER A 121 5.38 -9.59 -9.40
CA SER A 121 5.86 -10.26 -8.18
C SER A 121 7.10 -9.62 -7.56
N VAL A 122 7.48 -8.41 -8.01
CA VAL A 122 8.56 -7.63 -7.44
C VAL A 122 8.39 -7.49 -5.93
N ASN A 123 9.50 -7.57 -5.19
CA ASN A 123 9.47 -7.32 -3.76
C ASN A 123 10.14 -5.98 -3.47
N CYS A 124 9.60 -5.21 -2.53
CA CYS A 124 10.05 -3.85 -2.22
C CYS A 124 10.37 -3.69 -0.73
N LYS A 125 11.41 -2.92 -0.40
CA LYS A 125 11.69 -2.53 1.00
C LYS A 125 11.88 -1.03 1.16
N ASN A 126 11.55 -0.49 2.34
CA ASN A 126 11.84 0.90 2.70
C ASN A 126 11.16 1.91 1.76
N LEU A 127 9.82 1.89 1.71
CA LEU A 127 9.03 2.77 0.87
C LEU A 127 8.42 3.91 1.68
N ILE A 128 8.41 5.13 1.13
CA ILE A 128 7.85 6.30 1.80
C ILE A 128 6.93 7.04 0.84
N ALA A 129 5.68 7.24 1.24
CA ALA A 129 4.74 8.16 0.59
C ALA A 129 4.51 9.36 1.52
N TYR A 130 4.77 10.57 1.01
CA TYR A 130 4.66 11.80 1.80
C TYR A 130 3.88 12.87 1.05
N LYS A 131 2.75 13.30 1.63
CA LYS A 131 1.87 14.35 1.07
C LYS A 131 1.47 14.13 -0.40
N THR A 132 1.24 12.88 -0.76
CA THR A 132 0.64 12.47 -2.03
C THR A 132 -0.85 12.86 -2.06
N GLN A 133 -1.40 12.99 -3.25
CA GLN A 133 -2.77 13.43 -3.44
C GLN A 133 -3.75 12.26 -3.49
N ASP A 134 -3.50 11.27 -4.35
CA ASP A 134 -4.33 10.06 -4.43
C ASP A 134 -3.78 8.95 -3.51
N ASP A 135 -3.80 7.69 -3.90
CA ASP A 135 -3.51 6.57 -3.01
C ASP A 135 -2.01 6.39 -2.74
N ASP A 136 -1.67 5.91 -1.54
CA ASP A 136 -0.26 5.74 -1.19
C ASP A 136 0.33 4.44 -1.73
N PHE A 137 -0.39 3.33 -1.54
CA PHE A 137 -0.02 2.00 -2.05
C PHE A 137 -1.23 1.37 -2.75
N ASP A 138 -1.31 1.45 -4.07
CA ASP A 138 -2.35 0.79 -4.85
C ASP A 138 -1.82 -0.51 -5.49
N THR A 139 -2.62 -1.57 -5.40
CA THR A 139 -2.30 -2.89 -5.93
C THR A 139 -3.46 -3.43 -6.73
N ASP A 140 -3.23 -3.66 -8.02
CA ASP A 140 -4.23 -4.21 -8.92
C ASP A 140 -3.65 -5.34 -9.80
N ASN A 141 -4.52 -5.92 -10.60
CA ASN A 141 -4.23 -6.75 -11.76
C ASN A 141 -3.37 -7.98 -11.46
N GLY A 142 -3.48 -8.51 -10.23
CA GLY A 142 -2.84 -9.77 -9.85
C GLY A 142 -1.50 -9.63 -9.14
N TYR A 143 -1.16 -8.43 -8.63
CA TYR A 143 0.12 -8.24 -7.94
C TYR A 143 0.28 -9.19 -6.73
N SER A 144 1.39 -9.91 -6.71
CA SER A 144 1.64 -11.01 -5.75
C SER A 144 3.00 -10.89 -5.05
N GLY A 145 3.61 -9.70 -5.08
CA GLY A 145 4.88 -9.41 -4.42
C GLY A 145 4.76 -9.16 -2.92
N LYS A 146 5.89 -8.78 -2.32
CA LYS A 146 6.04 -8.55 -0.88
C LYS A 146 6.64 -7.19 -0.61
N VAL A 147 6.10 -6.47 0.36
CA VAL A 147 6.59 -5.15 0.76
C VAL A 147 6.88 -5.13 2.26
N GLN A 148 8.09 -4.70 2.64
CA GLN A 148 8.46 -4.57 4.05
C GLN A 148 9.08 -3.21 4.37
N PHE A 149 8.65 -2.62 5.49
CA PHE A 149 9.05 -1.29 5.96
C PHE A 149 8.49 -0.19 5.06
N GLY A 150 7.44 0.45 5.54
CA GLY A 150 6.79 1.56 4.87
C GLY A 150 6.42 2.69 5.83
N ILE A 151 6.51 3.92 5.36
CA ILE A 151 5.99 5.10 6.05
C ILE A 151 5.07 5.84 5.10
N ILE A 152 3.83 6.04 5.52
CA ILE A 152 2.88 6.93 4.88
C ILE A 152 2.64 8.10 5.82
N PHE A 153 2.76 9.32 5.30
CA PHE A 153 2.44 10.53 6.06
C PHE A 153 1.67 11.53 5.19
N ARG A 154 0.37 11.62 5.45
CA ARG A 154 -0.59 12.45 4.72
C ARG A 154 -0.59 13.90 5.18
N ASP A 155 -0.84 14.81 4.25
CA ASP A 155 -1.23 16.18 4.59
C ASP A 155 -2.75 16.23 4.79
N SER A 156 -3.19 16.78 5.93
CA SER A 156 -4.61 16.89 6.25
C SER A 156 -5.47 17.65 5.23
N LEU A 157 -4.88 18.45 4.34
CA LEU A 157 -5.59 19.27 3.37
C LEU A 157 -5.57 18.73 1.93
N ILE A 158 -4.63 17.84 1.61
CA ILE A 158 -4.41 17.33 0.25
C ILE A 158 -5.12 15.98 0.11
N ALA A 159 -6.09 15.87 -0.78
CA ALA A 159 -6.78 14.63 -1.11
C ALA A 159 -7.34 14.71 -2.53
N ASP A 160 -7.47 13.58 -3.21
CA ASP A 160 -8.04 13.51 -4.55
C ASP A 160 -9.57 13.49 -4.54
N ILE A 161 -10.17 13.92 -5.65
CA ILE A 161 -11.61 13.89 -5.86
C ILE A 161 -12.15 12.45 -6.00
N SER A 162 -11.31 11.52 -6.48
CA SER A 162 -11.53 10.06 -6.54
C SER A 162 -11.61 9.42 -5.15
N ARG A 163 -11.10 10.11 -4.12
CA ARG A 163 -10.84 9.76 -2.71
C ARG A 163 -9.33 9.61 -2.46
N SER A 164 -8.93 9.17 -1.27
CA SER A 164 -7.53 9.03 -0.90
C SER A 164 -7.38 8.04 0.25
N GLU A 165 -6.57 7.02 0.00
CA GLU A 165 -6.36 5.86 0.82
C GLU A 165 -4.87 5.62 1.09
N ALA A 166 -4.55 4.96 2.21
CA ALA A 166 -3.18 4.45 2.41
C ALA A 166 -2.92 3.15 1.64
N PHE A 167 -3.94 2.34 1.48
CA PHE A 167 -3.96 1.16 0.64
C PHE A 167 -5.27 1.14 -0.12
N GLU A 168 -5.17 1.15 -1.44
CA GLU A 168 -6.23 0.66 -2.32
C GLU A 168 -5.77 -0.71 -2.86
N SER A 169 -6.70 -1.67 -2.94
CA SER A 169 -6.34 -2.99 -3.43
C SER A 169 -7.49 -3.68 -4.11
N ASP A 170 -7.22 -4.06 -5.37
CA ASP A 170 -8.10 -4.72 -6.30
C ASP A 170 -7.49 -6.03 -6.81
N ASN A 171 -8.34 -6.99 -7.20
CA ASN A 171 -7.85 -8.06 -8.07
C ASN A 171 -7.72 -7.62 -9.52
N ASN A 172 -8.75 -6.91 -9.99
CA ASN A 172 -8.92 -6.22 -11.26
C ASN A 172 -10.19 -5.38 -11.15
N ALA A 173 -10.38 -4.42 -12.06
CA ALA A 173 -11.53 -3.51 -12.08
C ALA A 173 -12.93 -4.16 -11.96
N SER A 174 -13.08 -5.43 -12.38
CA SER A 174 -14.36 -6.17 -12.30
C SER A 174 -14.46 -7.13 -11.11
N GLY A 175 -13.41 -7.27 -10.29
CA GLY A 175 -13.35 -8.19 -9.17
C GLY A 175 -13.55 -9.65 -9.56
N THR A 176 -13.01 -10.05 -10.71
CA THR A 176 -13.15 -11.42 -11.25
C THR A 176 -12.30 -12.42 -10.48
N THR A 177 -12.40 -13.70 -10.82
CA THR A 177 -11.53 -14.79 -10.34
C THR A 177 -10.33 -15.04 -11.27
N ALA A 178 -9.95 -14.07 -12.09
CA ALA A 178 -8.79 -14.20 -12.98
C ALA A 178 -7.50 -14.42 -12.18
N THR A 179 -6.55 -15.15 -12.78
CA THR A 179 -5.24 -15.47 -12.19
C THR A 179 -4.10 -14.77 -12.94
N PRO A 180 -3.03 -14.35 -12.26
CA PRO A 180 -2.83 -14.39 -10.82
C PRO A 180 -3.83 -13.51 -10.07
N GLN A 181 -4.25 -13.94 -8.87
CA GLN A 181 -5.09 -13.08 -8.02
C GLN A 181 -4.16 -12.13 -7.24
N THR A 182 -4.55 -10.86 -7.05
CA THR A 182 -3.79 -9.93 -6.21
C THR A 182 -3.70 -10.51 -4.82
N LYS A 183 -2.49 -10.83 -4.36
CA LYS A 183 -2.20 -11.52 -3.10
C LYS A 183 -0.97 -10.95 -2.40
N ALA A 184 -0.71 -9.67 -2.62
CA ALA A 184 0.43 -8.97 -2.05
C ALA A 184 0.49 -9.10 -0.52
N ILE A 185 1.69 -9.17 0.04
CA ILE A 185 1.90 -9.19 1.49
C ILE A 185 2.68 -7.94 1.89
N PHE A 186 2.05 -7.09 2.67
CA PHE A 186 2.67 -5.92 3.28
C PHE A 186 2.95 -6.20 4.76
N SER A 187 4.16 -5.88 5.23
CA SER A 187 4.50 -5.96 6.64
C SER A 187 5.32 -4.78 7.12
N ASN A 188 5.16 -4.41 8.39
CA ASN A 188 5.88 -3.28 9.00
C ASN A 188 5.57 -1.96 8.29
N ILE A 189 4.30 -1.54 8.26
CA ILE A 189 3.89 -0.26 7.67
C ILE A 189 3.38 0.67 8.78
N THR A 190 3.84 1.92 8.81
CA THR A 190 3.24 2.98 9.63
C THR A 190 2.47 3.94 8.71
N ALA A 191 1.14 3.93 8.79
CA ALA A 191 0.27 4.77 7.98
C ALA A 191 -0.39 5.88 8.78
N ILE A 192 0.06 7.12 8.57
CA ILE A 192 -0.39 8.31 9.28
C ILE A 192 -1.29 9.12 8.36
N GLY A 193 -2.59 9.07 8.66
CA GLY A 193 -3.65 9.72 7.91
C GLY A 193 -3.84 11.19 8.29
N PRO A 194 -4.94 11.82 7.87
CA PRO A 194 -5.12 13.26 8.00
C PRO A 194 -5.57 13.74 9.39
N ARG A 195 -5.86 12.83 10.34
CA ARG A 195 -6.51 13.13 11.62
C ARG A 195 -5.55 13.03 12.81
N ALA A 196 -4.92 14.14 13.19
CA ALA A 196 -4.02 14.18 14.36
C ALA A 196 -4.75 13.94 15.70
N THR A 197 -6.05 14.25 15.76
CA THR A 197 -6.93 14.06 16.92
C THR A 197 -8.31 13.62 16.43
N LEU A 198 -9.16 13.13 17.33
CA LEU A 198 -10.54 12.76 16.99
C LEU A 198 -11.39 13.95 16.49
N THR A 199 -11.05 15.17 16.94
CA THR A 199 -11.74 16.41 16.55
C THR A 199 -11.24 17.01 15.23
N ASN A 200 -10.03 16.67 14.80
CA ASN A 200 -9.51 17.01 13.47
C ASN A 200 -9.92 15.91 12.49
N VAL A 201 -10.79 16.24 11.53
CA VAL A 201 -11.30 15.26 10.55
C VAL A 201 -10.50 15.25 9.23
N GLY A 202 -9.62 16.23 9.00
CA GLY A 202 -8.94 16.42 7.72
C GLY A 202 -9.87 16.81 6.57
N ASN A 203 -9.36 16.75 5.34
CA ASN A 203 -10.15 16.88 4.13
C ASN A 203 -11.17 15.73 4.05
N THR A 204 -12.43 16.04 3.72
CA THR A 204 -13.52 15.06 3.64
C THR A 204 -13.40 14.09 2.48
N LEU A 205 -12.47 14.33 1.55
CA LEU A 205 -12.19 13.45 0.44
C LEU A 205 -11.34 12.22 0.84
N TYR A 206 -10.65 12.24 1.98
CA TYR A 206 -10.06 11.03 2.53
C TYR A 206 -11.12 9.96 2.82
N ARG A 207 -10.90 8.72 2.34
CA ARG A 207 -11.81 7.60 2.61
C ARG A 207 -11.36 6.76 3.79
N GLY A 208 -10.19 6.14 3.72
CA GLY A 208 -9.78 5.12 4.69
C GLY A 208 -8.33 4.72 4.60
N ALA A 209 -7.83 4.02 5.62
CA ALA A 209 -6.45 3.57 5.60
C ALA A 209 -6.26 2.38 4.67
N ALA A 210 -7.12 1.36 4.75
CA ALA A 210 -7.06 0.24 3.82
C ALA A 210 -8.44 -0.04 3.23
N HIS A 211 -8.62 0.30 1.96
CA HIS A 211 -9.78 -0.07 1.15
C HIS A 211 -9.46 -1.33 0.36
N ILE A 212 -10.04 -2.45 0.80
CA ILE A 212 -9.74 -3.78 0.30
C ILE A 212 -10.97 -4.26 -0.47
N ARG A 213 -10.87 -4.35 -1.79
CA ARG A 213 -12.04 -4.49 -2.65
C ARG A 213 -11.81 -5.41 -3.86
N ARG A 214 -12.88 -5.63 -4.64
CA ARG A 214 -12.89 -6.37 -5.93
C ARG A 214 -12.08 -7.68 -5.90
N ASN A 215 -12.41 -8.58 -4.97
CA ASN A 215 -11.79 -9.91 -4.85
C ASN A 215 -10.27 -9.90 -4.64
N THR A 216 -9.66 -8.80 -4.18
CA THR A 216 -8.25 -8.82 -3.76
C THR A 216 -8.01 -9.79 -2.60
N GLY A 217 -6.80 -10.30 -2.51
CA GLY A 217 -6.27 -11.17 -1.48
C GLY A 217 -5.11 -10.55 -0.68
N ILE A 218 -4.97 -9.22 -0.71
CA ILE A 218 -3.91 -8.51 0.03
C ILE A 218 -3.87 -8.92 1.51
N SER A 219 -2.68 -9.00 2.07
CA SER A 219 -2.47 -9.27 3.50
C SER A 219 -1.59 -8.19 4.12
N ILE A 220 -1.98 -7.71 5.30
CA ILE A 220 -1.28 -6.65 6.04
C ILE A 220 -0.91 -7.18 7.42
N PHE A 221 0.38 -7.08 7.76
CA PHE A 221 0.93 -7.59 9.00
C PHE A 221 1.78 -6.57 9.74
N ASN A 222 1.81 -6.63 11.07
CA ASN A 222 2.80 -5.90 11.88
C ASN A 222 2.78 -4.39 11.60
N SER A 223 1.61 -3.77 11.50
CA SER A 223 1.45 -2.39 11.02
C SER A 223 0.76 -1.48 12.04
N ILE A 224 0.99 -0.18 11.94
CA ILE A 224 0.30 0.86 12.71
C ILE A 224 -0.47 1.73 11.73
N ILE A 225 -1.75 1.96 12.01
CA ILE A 225 -2.63 2.84 11.23
C ILE A 225 -3.16 3.93 12.17
N LEU A 226 -2.85 5.18 11.86
CA LEU A 226 -3.10 6.34 12.72
C LEU A 226 -3.97 7.38 12.02
N GLY A 227 -5.09 7.76 12.65
CA GLY A 227 -5.80 8.98 12.28
C GLY A 227 -6.48 8.96 10.91
N TRP A 228 -7.25 7.91 10.59
CA TRP A 228 -8.00 7.79 9.34
C TRP A 228 -9.53 7.86 9.55
N PRO A 229 -10.30 8.36 8.57
CA PRO A 229 -11.77 8.32 8.61
C PRO A 229 -12.31 6.88 8.68
N ARG A 230 -11.66 5.94 8.00
CA ARG A 230 -11.88 4.49 8.15
C ARG A 230 -10.57 3.78 8.41
N GLY A 231 -10.55 2.81 9.34
CA GLY A 231 -9.36 2.00 9.58
C GLY A 231 -9.19 0.95 8.48
N ILE A 232 -9.90 -0.16 8.61
CA ILE A 232 -9.95 -1.23 7.61
C ILE A 232 -11.34 -1.26 6.98
N GLU A 233 -11.43 -1.10 5.67
CA GLU A 233 -12.64 -1.22 4.87
C GLU A 233 -12.58 -2.47 4.00
N ILE A 234 -13.51 -3.40 4.19
CA ILE A 234 -13.77 -4.50 3.26
C ILE A 234 -14.95 -4.11 2.37
N ASP A 235 -14.68 -3.82 1.11
CA ASP A 235 -15.69 -3.50 0.12
C ASP A 235 -15.92 -4.71 -0.79
N ALA A 236 -17.06 -5.36 -0.59
CA ALA A 236 -17.51 -6.51 -1.36
C ALA A 236 -18.67 -6.15 -2.29
N THR A 237 -18.77 -4.90 -2.74
CA THR A 237 -19.88 -4.43 -3.59
C THR A 237 -19.75 -4.85 -5.06
N THR A 238 -18.53 -5.15 -5.51
CA THR A 238 -18.22 -5.46 -6.91
C THR A 238 -17.50 -6.80 -7.06
N GLY A 239 -17.91 -7.60 -8.03
CA GLY A 239 -17.28 -8.89 -8.37
C GLY A 239 -17.53 -9.99 -7.33
N ARG A 240 -16.60 -10.94 -7.21
CA ARG A 240 -16.63 -11.96 -6.16
C ARG A 240 -16.45 -11.27 -4.81
N SER A 241 -17.30 -11.61 -3.83
CA SER A 241 -17.23 -11.01 -2.49
C SER A 241 -15.83 -11.12 -1.89
N THR A 242 -15.20 -9.97 -1.65
CA THR A 242 -13.91 -9.85 -0.96
C THR A 242 -13.96 -10.42 0.46
N MET A 243 -15.15 -10.48 1.08
CA MET A 243 -15.31 -11.08 2.41
C MET A 243 -15.02 -12.59 2.41
N LEU A 244 -15.25 -13.31 1.30
CA LEU A 244 -14.88 -14.72 1.20
C LEU A 244 -13.36 -14.92 1.35
N ASN A 245 -12.56 -13.94 0.92
CA ASN A 245 -11.10 -13.99 1.05
C ASN A 245 -10.65 -13.80 2.51
N ILE A 246 -11.45 -13.13 3.36
CA ILE A 246 -11.22 -13.08 4.81
C ILE A 246 -11.45 -14.46 5.44
N GLU A 247 -12.54 -15.12 5.04
CA GLU A 247 -12.99 -16.39 5.62
C GLU A 247 -12.11 -17.57 5.21
N ASP A 248 -11.66 -17.61 3.95
CA ASP A 248 -10.77 -18.64 3.44
C ASP A 248 -9.29 -18.39 3.77
N SER A 249 -9.00 -17.34 4.54
CA SER A 249 -7.65 -16.91 4.93
C SER A 249 -6.74 -16.46 3.78
N THR A 250 -7.29 -16.21 2.59
CA THR A 250 -6.56 -15.55 1.50
C THR A 250 -6.11 -14.15 1.92
N ILE A 251 -6.96 -13.37 2.59
CA ILE A 251 -6.59 -12.15 3.30
C ILE A 251 -6.19 -12.50 4.73
N ARG A 252 -5.07 -11.95 5.19
CA ARG A 252 -4.66 -11.95 6.60
C ARG A 252 -4.40 -10.53 7.07
N LEU A 253 -5.08 -10.14 8.15
CA LEU A 253 -4.90 -8.88 8.85
C LEU A 253 -4.51 -9.19 10.29
N ALA A 254 -3.22 -9.10 10.63
CA ALA A 254 -2.72 -9.53 11.93
C ALA A 254 -1.61 -8.65 12.47
N ASN A 255 -1.55 -8.50 13.80
CA ASN A 255 -0.63 -7.62 14.50
C ASN A 255 -0.74 -6.16 14.02
N ILE A 256 -1.97 -5.69 13.80
CA ILE A 256 -2.27 -4.33 13.39
C ILE A 256 -2.76 -3.52 14.60
N THR A 257 -2.20 -2.33 14.78
CA THR A 257 -2.71 -1.35 15.74
C THR A 257 -3.42 -0.23 14.99
N LEU A 258 -4.73 -0.11 15.17
CA LEU A 258 -5.52 1.04 14.74
C LEU A 258 -5.54 2.06 15.89
N ALA A 259 -5.24 3.33 15.65
CA ALA A 259 -5.22 4.32 16.73
C ALA A 259 -5.67 5.71 16.27
N GLY A 260 -6.65 6.29 16.99
CA GLY A 260 -7.16 7.62 16.67
C GLY A 260 -7.93 7.74 15.35
N ASN A 261 -8.29 6.61 14.72
CA ASN A 261 -9.23 6.58 13.60
C ASN A 261 -10.64 6.97 14.07
N ASN A 262 -11.57 7.19 13.14
CA ASN A 262 -12.97 7.39 13.50
C ASN A 262 -13.48 6.19 14.34
N PRO A 263 -13.95 6.42 15.58
CA PRO A 263 -14.37 5.33 16.47
C PRO A 263 -15.52 4.48 15.89
N LEU A 264 -16.35 5.08 15.03
CA LEU A 264 -17.48 4.42 14.40
C LEU A 264 -17.11 3.60 13.16
N GLU A 265 -15.92 3.82 12.59
CA GLU A 265 -15.49 3.20 11.33
C GLU A 265 -14.06 2.64 11.39
N ASN A 266 -13.61 2.20 12.58
CA ASN A 266 -12.33 1.47 12.71
C ASN A 266 -12.27 0.24 11.79
N THR A 267 -13.40 -0.47 11.70
CA THR A 267 -13.63 -1.54 10.74
C THR A 267 -14.92 -1.24 10.01
N PHE A 268 -14.92 -1.34 8.69
CA PHE A 268 -16.07 -1.09 7.84
C PHE A 268 -16.27 -2.26 6.87
N PHE A 269 -17.53 -2.60 6.60
CA PHE A 269 -17.90 -3.63 5.63
C PHE A 269 -19.13 -3.19 4.85
N ALA A 270 -19.07 -3.33 3.53
CA ALA A 270 -20.21 -3.13 2.64
C ALA A 270 -20.23 -4.19 1.52
N GLY A 271 -21.42 -4.39 0.94
CA GLY A 271 -21.62 -5.27 -0.21
C GLY A 271 -22.02 -6.71 0.17
N THR A 272 -21.64 -7.67 -0.67
CA THR A 272 -22.05 -9.07 -0.52
C THR A 272 -21.33 -9.74 0.64
N ALA A 273 -22.10 -10.27 1.57
CA ALA A 273 -21.63 -11.04 2.73
C ALA A 273 -20.79 -12.27 2.36
N GLY A 274 -19.94 -12.70 3.30
CA GLY A 274 -19.35 -14.03 3.31
C GLY A 274 -20.34 -15.10 3.84
N ALA A 275 -19.85 -16.31 4.06
CA ALA A 275 -20.63 -17.42 4.61
C ALA A 275 -20.86 -17.30 6.13
N THR A 276 -19.91 -16.73 6.86
CA THR A 276 -19.87 -16.62 8.33
C THR A 276 -19.84 -15.17 8.84
N ILE A 277 -19.25 -14.24 8.07
CA ILE A 277 -19.23 -12.81 8.33
C ILE A 277 -20.25 -12.16 7.39
N THR A 278 -21.43 -11.90 7.93
CA THR A 278 -22.59 -11.41 7.17
C THR A 278 -22.92 -9.94 7.42
N ASN A 279 -22.25 -9.30 8.37
CA ASN A 279 -22.44 -7.88 8.69
C ASN A 279 -21.18 -7.25 9.33
N ALA A 280 -21.20 -5.93 9.46
CA ALA A 280 -20.08 -5.14 9.97
C ALA A 280 -19.71 -5.47 11.43
N ALA A 281 -20.68 -5.82 12.28
CA ALA A 281 -20.41 -6.18 13.68
C ALA A 281 -19.64 -7.51 13.79
N GLN A 282 -19.96 -8.48 12.93
CA GLN A 282 -19.22 -9.73 12.84
C GLN A 282 -17.81 -9.51 12.29
N PHE A 283 -17.64 -8.60 11.32
CA PHE A 283 -16.30 -8.23 10.84
C PHE A 283 -15.45 -7.59 11.95
N ALA A 284 -16.03 -6.66 12.72
CA ALA A 284 -15.36 -6.05 13.87
C ALA A 284 -14.94 -7.11 14.94
N THR A 285 -15.80 -8.09 15.17
CA THR A 285 -15.53 -9.23 16.08
C THR A 285 -14.40 -10.12 15.54
N TRP A 286 -14.43 -10.44 14.25
CA TRP A 286 -13.36 -11.18 13.59
C TRP A 286 -12.03 -10.44 13.71
N PHE A 287 -12.00 -9.14 13.38
CA PHE A 287 -10.79 -8.32 13.38
C PHE A 287 -10.10 -8.29 14.76
N THR A 288 -10.89 -8.23 15.82
CA THR A 288 -10.41 -8.17 17.22
C THR A 288 -10.26 -9.55 17.88
N THR A 289 -10.44 -10.64 17.12
CA THR A 289 -10.22 -11.99 17.65
C THR A 289 -8.77 -12.16 18.13
N PRO A 290 -8.53 -12.71 19.34
CA PRO A 290 -7.19 -12.80 19.92
C PRO A 290 -6.12 -13.44 19.04
N PHE A 291 -6.51 -14.39 18.19
CA PHE A 291 -5.63 -15.05 17.22
C PHE A 291 -4.90 -14.06 16.30
N TYR A 292 -5.59 -13.03 15.81
CA TYR A 292 -5.01 -12.03 14.91
C TYR A 292 -4.22 -10.95 15.66
N ASN A 293 -4.38 -10.87 16.99
CA ASN A 293 -3.67 -9.95 17.86
C ASN A 293 -3.81 -8.46 17.48
N ASN A 294 -4.83 -8.07 16.71
CA ASN A 294 -5.08 -6.67 16.40
C ASN A 294 -5.57 -5.89 17.64
N ASP A 295 -5.41 -4.58 17.64
CA ASP A 295 -5.96 -3.70 18.66
C ASP A 295 -6.41 -2.35 18.10
N ILE A 296 -7.37 -1.75 18.81
CA ILE A 296 -7.96 -0.46 18.48
C ILE A 296 -7.76 0.45 19.69
N LEU A 297 -7.01 1.53 19.50
CA LEU A 297 -6.75 2.55 20.51
C LEU A 297 -7.59 3.80 20.20
N ALA A 298 -8.09 4.44 21.26
CA ALA A 298 -9.00 5.57 21.13
C ALA A 298 -8.32 6.79 20.50
N ASN A 299 -7.09 7.11 20.89
CA ASN A 299 -6.39 8.31 20.45
C ASN A 299 -5.09 7.97 19.73
N VAL A 300 -4.67 8.87 18.83
CA VAL A 300 -3.33 8.81 18.21
C VAL A 300 -2.23 8.74 19.28
N SER A 301 -2.36 9.50 20.38
CA SER A 301 -1.36 9.57 21.46
C SER A 301 -1.21 8.26 22.25
N ASP A 302 -2.16 7.33 22.14
CA ASP A 302 -2.10 6.01 22.79
C ASP A 302 -1.14 5.06 22.06
N ALA A 303 -0.82 5.35 20.79
CA ALA A 303 0.20 4.63 20.03
C ALA A 303 1.63 4.93 20.51
N LYS A 304 1.84 6.02 21.26
CA LYS A 304 3.14 6.43 21.81
C LYS A 304 4.25 6.52 20.75
N LEU A 305 3.97 7.18 19.63
CA LEU A 305 5.00 7.63 18.68
C LEU A 305 5.51 9.02 19.08
N ILE A 306 6.76 9.34 18.74
CA ILE A 306 7.43 10.57 19.18
C ILE A 306 6.73 11.83 18.67
N GLN A 307 6.65 12.06 17.35
CA GLN A 307 6.01 13.22 16.74
C GLN A 307 5.41 12.88 15.35
N PRO A 308 4.43 11.95 15.27
CA PRO A 308 3.94 11.43 14.00
C PRO A 308 3.16 12.44 13.14
N PHE A 309 2.65 13.53 13.73
CA PHE A 309 1.88 14.56 13.02
C PHE A 309 2.60 15.92 12.95
N ASN A 310 3.90 15.97 13.25
CA ASN A 310 4.66 17.22 13.16
C ASN A 310 5.26 17.37 11.75
N TYR A 311 4.67 18.21 10.90
CA TYR A 311 5.20 18.42 9.55
C TYR A 311 6.62 19.01 9.54
N ALA A 312 6.97 19.86 10.52
CA ALA A 312 8.27 20.52 10.55
C ALA A 312 9.40 19.64 11.13
N ALA A 313 9.05 18.74 12.04
CA ALA A 313 9.99 17.84 12.72
C ALA A 313 9.39 16.43 12.84
N PHE A 314 9.05 15.85 11.70
CA PHE A 314 8.42 14.54 11.62
C PHE A 314 9.30 13.46 12.27
N ASP A 315 8.72 12.70 13.19
CA ASP A 315 9.36 11.50 13.75
C ASP A 315 8.31 10.42 14.09
N PRO A 316 8.16 9.37 13.26
CA PRO A 316 7.21 8.29 13.48
C PRO A 316 7.75 7.19 14.40
N THR A 317 8.94 7.36 14.99
CA THR A 317 9.56 6.33 15.83
C THR A 317 8.71 6.09 17.09
N PRO A 318 8.43 4.83 17.47
CA PRO A 318 7.79 4.52 18.75
C PRO A 318 8.69 4.86 19.93
N PHE A 319 8.12 5.36 21.03
CA PHE A 319 8.85 5.42 22.30
C PHE A 319 9.29 4.01 22.72
N ALA A 320 10.52 3.87 23.21
CA ALA A 320 11.06 2.61 23.69
C ALA A 320 10.71 2.33 25.16
N GLY A 321 10.96 1.09 25.60
CA GLY A 321 10.86 0.67 27.00
C GLY A 321 9.45 0.80 27.58
N SER A 322 9.36 1.15 28.86
CA SER A 322 8.08 1.27 29.58
C SER A 322 7.20 2.44 29.12
N ASN A 323 7.77 3.42 28.41
CA ASN A 323 7.04 4.57 27.90
C ASN A 323 6.36 4.28 26.55
N GLY A 324 6.76 3.20 25.88
CA GLY A 324 6.19 2.74 24.62
C GLY A 324 4.89 1.97 24.80
N ASN A 325 4.10 1.90 23.72
CA ASN A 325 3.00 0.95 23.63
C ASN A 325 3.58 -0.46 23.42
N GLN A 326 3.28 -1.39 24.34
CA GLN A 326 3.91 -2.70 24.36
C GLN A 326 3.55 -3.57 23.14
N LYS A 327 2.32 -3.45 22.61
CA LYS A 327 1.94 -4.15 21.37
C LYS A 327 2.69 -3.59 20.15
N ILE A 328 2.97 -2.29 20.14
CA ILE A 328 3.74 -1.69 19.05
C ILE A 328 5.21 -2.10 19.13
N ILE A 329 5.87 -1.98 20.29
CA ILE A 329 7.32 -2.19 20.36
C ILE A 329 7.76 -3.66 20.34
N SER A 330 6.87 -4.61 20.66
CA SER A 330 7.20 -6.04 20.72
C SER A 330 6.09 -6.98 20.21
N GLY A 331 5.04 -6.46 19.58
CA GLY A 331 3.89 -7.26 19.14
C GLY A 331 3.89 -7.60 17.65
N GLY A 332 5.03 -7.49 16.96
CA GLY A 332 5.19 -8.00 15.60
C GLY A 332 5.48 -9.50 15.59
N SER A 333 4.93 -10.23 14.63
CA SER A 333 5.13 -11.67 14.47
C SER A 333 5.17 -12.10 13.01
N PHE A 334 5.91 -13.18 12.74
CA PHE A 334 6.03 -13.83 11.43
C PHE A 334 5.67 -15.32 11.51
N THR A 335 4.83 -15.71 12.47
CA THR A 335 4.40 -17.11 12.68
C THR A 335 3.23 -17.54 11.82
N ASP A 336 2.53 -16.62 11.15
CA ASP A 336 1.45 -16.96 10.21
C ASP A 336 1.98 -17.83 9.06
N SER A 337 1.16 -18.76 8.57
CA SER A 337 1.57 -19.69 7.52
C SER A 337 1.99 -19.01 6.22
N LYS A 338 1.53 -17.78 5.95
CA LYS A 338 1.97 -16.95 4.81
C LYS A 338 3.46 -16.62 4.82
N PHE A 339 4.14 -16.73 5.96
CA PHE A 339 5.60 -16.53 6.07
C PHE A 339 6.40 -17.84 6.01
N THR A 340 5.75 -18.99 5.84
CA THR A 340 6.42 -20.30 5.75
C THR A 340 7.31 -20.36 4.51
N GLY A 341 8.58 -20.71 4.68
CA GLY A 341 9.55 -20.78 3.58
C GLY A 341 9.97 -19.42 3.01
N ASP A 342 9.41 -18.32 3.51
CA ASP A 342 9.79 -16.98 3.07
C ASP A 342 11.21 -16.62 3.53
N THR A 343 11.99 -16.04 2.62
CA THR A 343 13.33 -15.51 2.83
C THR A 343 13.44 -14.00 2.59
N PHE A 344 12.36 -13.35 2.14
CA PHE A 344 12.37 -11.93 1.81
C PHE A 344 12.20 -11.05 3.06
N PHE A 345 11.22 -11.38 3.92
CA PHE A 345 10.94 -10.56 5.10
C PHE A 345 12.09 -10.69 6.12
N ASP A 346 12.52 -9.55 6.65
CA ASP A 346 13.34 -9.49 7.85
C ASP A 346 12.45 -9.86 9.05
N LYS A 347 12.51 -11.13 9.44
CA LYS A 347 11.71 -11.69 10.53
C LYS A 347 12.24 -11.32 11.92
N THR A 348 13.34 -10.56 12.00
CA THR A 348 13.84 -10.01 13.27
C THR A 348 13.08 -8.76 13.69
N ALA A 349 12.28 -8.15 12.80
CA ALA A 349 11.44 -7.00 13.06
C ALA A 349 10.20 -7.35 13.90
N THR A 350 10.39 -7.73 15.17
CA THR A 350 9.32 -8.16 16.10
C THR A 350 8.50 -7.00 16.68
N PHE A 351 8.39 -5.88 15.97
CA PHE A 351 7.62 -4.69 16.33
C PHE A 351 6.54 -4.43 15.25
N ARG A 352 5.59 -3.55 15.55
CA ARG A 352 4.59 -3.07 14.59
C ARG A 352 4.98 -1.71 14.07
N GLY A 353 4.64 -1.45 12.81
CA GLY A 353 4.97 -0.21 12.12
C GLY A 353 6.26 -0.34 11.30
N GLY A 354 6.54 0.69 10.51
CA GLY A 354 7.71 0.73 9.63
C GLY A 354 9.02 1.12 10.30
N VAL A 355 9.00 1.60 11.55
CA VAL A 355 10.19 2.09 12.25
C VAL A 355 10.30 1.42 13.61
N ALA A 356 11.48 0.85 13.91
CA ALA A 356 11.74 0.20 15.19
C ALA A 356 11.91 1.25 16.30
N PRO A 357 11.60 0.92 17.57
CA PRO A 357 11.84 1.81 18.70
C PRO A 357 13.32 2.10 18.97
N ALA A 358 14.24 1.24 18.48
CA ALA A 358 15.68 1.37 18.64
C ALA A 358 16.45 0.55 17.60
N GLY A 359 17.78 0.74 17.53
CA GLY A 359 18.67 -0.03 16.65
C GLY A 359 18.66 0.44 15.19
N ALA A 360 19.19 -0.40 14.29
CA ALA A 360 19.37 -0.03 12.88
C ALA A 360 18.04 0.34 12.19
N LEU A 361 16.98 -0.42 12.48
CA LEU A 361 15.63 -0.22 11.92
C LEU A 361 14.92 1.03 12.48
N ALA A 362 15.48 1.74 13.47
CA ALA A 362 14.93 3.01 13.95
C ALA A 362 15.33 4.21 13.06
N SER A 363 16.27 4.02 12.13
CA SER A 363 16.90 5.12 11.40
C SER A 363 16.99 4.94 9.89
N TRP A 364 16.46 3.84 9.33
CA TRP A 364 16.56 3.56 7.89
C TRP A 364 15.95 4.66 7.01
N TRP A 365 14.98 5.41 7.54
CA TRP A 365 14.29 6.51 6.84
C TRP A 365 15.04 7.84 6.93
N LYS A 366 16.15 7.93 7.66
CA LYS A 366 16.92 9.16 7.87
C LYS A 366 18.08 9.27 6.87
N GLY A 367 18.47 10.50 6.53
CA GLY A 367 19.68 10.81 5.77
C GLY A 367 19.56 10.82 4.24
N TRP A 368 18.53 10.17 3.67
CA TRP A 368 18.27 10.17 2.22
C TRP A 368 16.90 10.76 1.83
N THR A 369 16.03 10.98 2.81
CA THR A 369 14.66 11.50 2.64
C THR A 369 14.59 13.02 2.80
N VAL A 370 13.50 13.61 2.30
CA VAL A 370 13.11 15.02 2.47
C VAL A 370 11.72 15.12 3.09
N TRP A 371 11.53 16.01 4.07
CA TRP A 371 10.25 16.19 4.76
C TRP A 371 9.79 17.65 4.80
N ASN A 372 10.62 18.60 4.34
CA ASN A 372 10.36 20.04 4.33
C ASN A 372 10.83 20.66 3.02
#